data_AF-A0A397A486-F1
#
_entry.id   AF-A0A397A486-F1
#
_cell.length_a   1.000
_cell.length_b   1.000
_cell.length_c   1.000
_cell.angle_alpha   90.00
_cell.angle_beta   90.00
_cell.angle_gamma   90.00
#
_symmetry.space_group_name_H-M   'P 1'
#
loop_
_entity.id
_entity.type
_entity.pdbx_description
1 polymer ?
#
loop_
_entity_poly.entity_id
_entity_poly.type
_entity_poly.pdbx_seq_one_letter_code
_entity_poly.pdbx_strand_id
1 'polypeptide(L)' 'DLKAAILASMAEVANDAKLNGFECVKDIHVHPDVFTVEHDLVTPTFKLKRPQLKAYFQRQIDAMYGRGLK' A
#
# COMPACT_ATOMS: atom_id res chain seq x y z
N ASP A 1 12.37 -12.72 -2.78
CA ASP A 1 10.94 -12.36 -2.83
C ASP A 1 10.72 -10.89 -3.13
N LEU A 2 9.94 -10.59 -4.17
CA LEU A 2 9.61 -9.23 -4.62
C LEU A 2 9.08 -8.35 -3.48
N LYS A 3 8.19 -8.89 -2.65
CA LYS A 3 7.60 -8.19 -1.50
C LYS A 3 8.66 -7.72 -0.49
N ALA A 4 9.65 -8.56 -0.19
CA ALA A 4 10.72 -8.22 0.74
C ALA A 4 11.64 -7.12 0.17
N ALA A 5 11.93 -7.16 -1.13
CA ALA A 5 12.72 -6.14 -1.80
C ALA A 5 12.02 -4.76 -1.79
N ILE A 6 10.70 -4.74 -2.03
CA ILE A 6 9.91 -3.50 -1.96
C ILE A 6 9.92 -2.93 -0.53
N LEU A 7 9.68 -3.77 0.49
CA LEU A 7 9.70 -3.34 1.89
C LEU A 7 11.06 -2.79 2.32
N ALA A 8 12.16 -3.41 1.88
CA ALA A 8 13.52 -2.92 2.15
C ALA A 8 13.74 -1.52 1.55
N SER A 9 13.36 -1.33 0.28
CA SER A 9 13.45 -0.02 -0.37
C SER A 9 12.57 1.05 0.31
N MET A 10 11.37 0.69 0.77
CA MET A 10 10.52 1.60 1.55
C MET A 10 11.15 1.99 2.90
N ALA A 11 11.85 1.06 3.55
CA ALA A 11 12.54 1.31 4.81
C ALA A 11 13.73 2.27 4.64
N GLU A 12 14.48 2.15 3.53
CA GLU A 12 15.56 3.09 3.17
C GLU A 12 15.01 4.51 3.00
N VAL A 13 13.94 4.68 2.22
CA VAL A 13 13.28 5.99 2.02
C VAL A 13 12.74 6.55 3.33
N ALA A 14 12.15 5.71 4.19
CA ALA A 14 11.65 6.13 5.49
C ALA A 14 12.78 6.60 6.43
N ASN A 15 13.93 5.93 6.40
CA ASN A 15 15.11 6.32 7.16
C ASN A 15 15.67 7.67 6.67
N ASP A 16 15.80 7.85 5.36
CA ASP A 16 16.29 9.09 4.75
C ASP A 16 15.36 10.28 5.06
N ALA A 17 14.04 10.03 5.07
CA ALA A 17 13.02 11.01 5.44
C ALA A 17 12.85 11.18 6.96
N LYS A 18 13.61 10.43 7.79
CA LYS A 18 13.55 10.45 9.27
C LYS A 18 12.13 10.24 9.81
N LEU A 19 11.39 9.33 9.19
CA LEU A 19 10.03 8.99 9.60
C LEU A 19 10.04 8.26 10.94
N ASN A 20 8.99 8.47 11.72
CA ASN A 20 8.79 7.76 12.96
C ASN A 20 8.39 6.30 12.68
N GLY A 21 8.67 5.41 13.65
CA GLY A 21 8.40 3.98 13.48
C GLY A 21 6.93 3.61 13.19
N PHE A 22 5.98 4.48 13.57
CA PHE A 22 4.55 4.30 13.27
C PHE A 22 4.16 4.76 11.86
N GLU A 23 5.01 5.54 11.18
CA GLU A 23 4.84 5.95 9.78
C GLU A 23 5.44 4.91 8.82
N CYS A 24 6.35 4.06 9.31
CA CYS A 24 6.97 2.98 8.55
C CYS A 24 6.00 1.82 8.29
N VAL A 25 5.84 1.48 7.01
CA VAL A 25 4.95 0.38 6.57
C VAL A 25 5.47 -0.97 7.05
N LYS A 26 4.58 -1.75 7.69
CA LYS A 26 4.91 -3.07 8.26
C LYS A 26 4.60 -4.23 7.31
N ASP A 27 3.60 -4.07 6.45
CA ASP A 27 3.24 -5.09 5.47
C ASP A 27 2.61 -4.47 4.21
N ILE A 28 2.70 -5.18 3.08
CA ILE A 28 2.16 -4.74 1.78
C ILE A 28 1.43 -5.87 1.04
N HIS A 29 0.47 -5.48 0.21
CA HIS A 29 -0.14 -6.32 -0.80
C HIS A 29 0.30 -5.84 -2.19
N VAL A 30 0.92 -6.72 -2.97
CA VAL A 30 1.35 -6.41 -4.35
C VAL A 30 0.22 -6.79 -5.29
N HIS A 31 -0.36 -5.79 -5.95
CA HIS A 31 -1.39 -5.95 -6.97
C HIS A 31 -0.74 -5.84 -8.36
N PRO A 32 -1.00 -6.79 -9.29
CA PRO A 32 -0.34 -6.81 -10.60
C PRO A 32 -0.85 -5.74 -11.56
N ASP A 33 -2.08 -5.25 -11.36
CA ASP A 33 -2.73 -4.31 -12.27
C ASP A 33 -2.53 -2.86 -11.81
N VAL A 34 -2.39 -1.96 -12.79
CA VAL A 34 -2.28 -0.52 -12.55
C VAL A 34 -3.66 0.04 -12.22
N PHE A 35 -3.74 1.03 -11.33
CA PHE A 35 -5.00 1.72 -11.08
C PHE A 35 -5.46 2.49 -12.31
N THR A 36 -6.64 2.16 -12.82
CA THR A 36 -7.22 2.79 -13.99
C THR A 36 -8.41 3.68 -13.65
N VAL A 37 -8.68 4.65 -14.52
CA VAL A 37 -9.88 5.48 -14.44
C VAL A 37 -11.14 4.64 -14.72
N GLU A 38 -11.01 3.60 -15.56
CA GLU A 38 -12.09 2.66 -15.91
C GLU A 38 -12.62 1.88 -14.69
N HIS A 39 -11.72 1.52 -13.77
CA HIS A 39 -12.09 0.85 -12.52
C HIS A 39 -12.48 1.82 -11.39
N ASP A 40 -12.64 3.11 -11.69
CA ASP A 40 -12.98 4.17 -10.72
C ASP A 40 -12.01 4.27 -9.52
N LEU A 41 -10.77 3.82 -9.67
CA LEU A 41 -9.76 3.84 -8.60
C LEU A 41 -8.95 5.13 -8.57
N VAL A 42 -8.90 5.85 -9.69
CA VAL A 42 -8.20 7.13 -9.85
C VAL A 42 -9.09 8.16 -10.55
N THR A 43 -8.82 9.44 -10.31
CA THR A 43 -9.42 10.55 -11.07
C THR A 43 -8.88 10.57 -12.50
N PRO A 44 -9.53 11.30 -13.44
CA PRO A 44 -8.97 11.53 -14.77
C PRO A 44 -7.58 12.19 -14.76
N THR A 45 -7.21 12.83 -13.66
CA THR A 45 -5.88 13.41 -13.41
C THR A 45 -4.94 12.47 -12.62
N PHE A 46 -5.25 11.17 -12.59
CA PHE A 46 -4.49 10.11 -11.92
C PHE A 46 -4.28 10.30 -10.41
N LYS A 47 -5.15 11.06 -9.74
CA LYS A 47 -5.17 11.13 -8.27
C LYS A 47 -5.93 9.94 -7.69
N LEU A 48 -5.40 9.34 -6.64
CA LEU A 48 -6.01 8.20 -5.96
C LEU A 48 -7.38 8.57 -5.36
N LYS A 49 -8.41 7.77 -5.68
CA LYS A 49 -9.73 7.86 -5.05
C LYS A 49 -9.75 6.99 -3.79
N ARG A 50 -9.35 7.59 -2.65
CA ARG A 50 -9.14 6.88 -1.37
C ARG A 50 -10.34 6.03 -0.91
N PRO A 51 -11.61 6.50 -0.95
CA PRO A 51 -12.75 5.68 -0.53
C PRO A 51 -12.93 4.42 -1.38
N GLN A 52 -12.76 4.53 -2.70
CA GLN A 52 -12.88 3.44 -3.67
C GLN A 52 -11.76 2.43 -3.50
N LEU A 53 -10.52 2.90 -3.40
CA LEU A 53 -9.36 2.03 -3.12
C LEU A 53 -9.51 1.29 -1.80
N LYS A 54 -9.97 1.97 -0.75
CA LYS A 54 -10.24 1.33 0.54
C LYS A 54 -11.27 0.22 0.38
N ALA A 55 -12.41 0.49 -0.26
CA ALA A 55 -13.45 -0.51 -0.47
C ALA A 55 -12.96 -1.71 -1.31
N TYR A 56 -12.19 -1.44 -2.37
CA TYR A 56 -11.64 -2.47 -3.27
C TYR A 56 -10.64 -3.39 -2.57
N PHE A 57 -9.74 -2.83 -1.75
CA PHE A 57 -8.68 -3.58 -1.07
C PHE A 57 -8.99 -3.95 0.39
N GLN A 58 -10.22 -3.70 0.87
CA GLN A 58 -10.60 -3.89 2.28
C GLN A 58 -10.28 -5.31 2.75
N ARG A 59 -10.62 -6.32 1.94
CA ARG A 59 -10.39 -7.74 2.27
C ARG A 59 -8.91 -8.07 2.47
N GLN A 60 -8.03 -7.53 1.62
CA GLN A 60 -6.60 -7.74 1.68
C GLN A 60 -6.00 -7.02 2.90
N ILE A 61 -6.48 -5.80 3.18
CA ILE A 61 -6.09 -5.03 4.36
C ILE A 61 -6.47 -5.78 5.64
N ASP A 62 -7.71 -6.24 5.74
CA ASP A 62 -8.20 -7.01 6.90
C ASP A 62 -7.40 -8.29 7.10
N ALA A 63 -7.08 -8.99 6.00
CA ALA A 63 -6.26 -10.20 6.05
C ALA A 63 -4.81 -9.92 6.50
N MET A 64 -4.23 -8.76 6.16
CA MET A 64 -2.89 -8.39 6.64
C MET A 64 -2.91 -8.09 8.15
N TYR A 65 -3.88 -7.31 8.63
CA TYR A 65 -4.00 -7.02 10.07
C TYR A 65 -4.37 -8.26 10.89
N GLY A 66 -5.24 -9.13 10.36
CA GLY A 66 -5.69 -10.35 11.03
C GLY A 66 -4.58 -11.42 11.20
N ARG A 67 -3.50 -11.35 10.42
CA ARG A 67 -2.34 -12.25 10.57
C ARG A 67 -1.47 -11.93 11.79
N GLY A 68 -1.80 -10.86 12.53
CA GLY A 68 -0.99 -10.35 13.61
C GLY A 68 0.27 -9.69 13.05
N LEU A 69 0.27 -8.35 13.01
CA LEU A 69 1.50 -7.60 12.78
C LEU A 69 2.42 -7.89 13.98
N LYS A 70 3.51 -8.65 13.74
CA LYS A 70 4.56 -8.86 14.73
C LYS A 70 5.41 -7.60 14.89
#